data_AF-A0AAP8GE66-F1
#
_entry.id   AF-A0AAP8GE66-F1
#
_cell.length_a   1.000
_cell.length_b   1.000
_cell.length_c   1.000
_cell.angle_alpha   90.00
_cell.angle_beta   90.00
_cell.angle_gamma   90.00
#
_symmetry.space_group_name_H-M   'P 1'
#
loop_
_entity.id
_entity.type
_entity.pdbx_description
1 polymer ?
#
loop_
_entity_poly.entity_id
_entity_poly.type
_entity_poly.pdbx_seq_one_letter_code
_entity_poly.pdbx_strand_id
1 'polypeptide(L)'
;MTGVFDDPESISFVAGGIRLEDSSPCLFVKTADISQLRRHDTLTIGDDSFFVDRITPDDGGCCYIRLRRGSPAPQNNARMRRYDEGT
;
A
#
# COMPACT_ATOMS: atom_id res chain seq x y z
N MET A 1 -6.99 15.03 -2.96
CA MET A 1 -7.28 14.14 -1.82
C MET A 1 -6.45 14.60 -0.64
N THR A 2 -7.08 14.77 0.51
CA THR A 2 -6.39 15.12 1.77
C THR A 2 -6.74 14.08 2.81
N GLY A 3 -5.75 13.46 3.45
CA GLY A 3 -5.96 12.41 4.44
C GLY A 3 -4.85 12.37 5.46
N VAL A 4 -5.10 11.64 6.55
CA VAL A 4 -4.11 11.39 7.61
C VAL A 4 -3.46 10.05 7.31
N PHE A 5 -2.16 10.09 7.02
CA PHE A 5 -1.34 8.91 6.77
C PHE A 5 -0.59 8.52 8.04
N ASP A 6 -0.74 7.26 8.45
CA ASP A 6 -0.03 6.67 9.58
C ASP A 6 0.89 5.56 9.05
N ASP A 7 2.20 5.80 9.16
CA ASP A 7 3.24 4.83 8.79
C ASP A 7 4.01 4.38 10.03
N PRO A 8 3.72 3.20 10.56
CA PRO A 8 4.36 2.72 11.77
C PRO A 8 5.85 2.40 11.58
N GLU A 9 6.33 2.21 10.34
CA GLU A 9 7.78 2.09 10.06
C GLU A 9 8.57 3.37 10.33
N SER A 10 7.91 4.54 10.32
CA SER A 10 8.57 5.83 10.63
C SER A 10 9.01 5.93 12.10
N ILE A 11 8.33 5.19 13.01
CA ILE A 11 8.60 5.22 14.46
C ILE A 11 9.34 3.94 14.92
N SER A 12 9.38 2.87 14.13
CA SER A 12 9.90 1.57 14.58
C SER A 12 11.43 1.42 14.57
N PHE A 13 12.19 2.48 14.31
CA PHE A 13 13.65 2.49 14.58
C PHE A 13 13.97 2.95 16.00
N VAL A 14 13.17 2.52 16.99
CA VAL A 14 13.54 2.66 18.41
C VAL A 14 14.25 1.38 18.84
N ALA A 15 15.54 1.52 19.11
CA ALA A 15 16.48 0.59 19.73
C ALA A 15 15.89 -0.71 20.33
N GLY A 16 16.30 -1.89 19.83
CA GLY A 16 16.09 -3.15 20.56
C GLY A 16 15.87 -4.44 19.77
N GLY A 17 15.84 -4.41 18.42
CA GLY A 17 15.81 -5.64 17.62
C GLY A 17 14.47 -6.40 17.59
N ILE A 18 13.35 -5.74 17.92
CA ILE A 18 12.01 -6.28 17.71
C ILE A 18 11.50 -5.78 16.35
N ARG A 19 11.36 -6.69 15.37
CA ARG A 19 10.66 -6.42 14.10
C ARG A 19 9.15 -6.58 14.35
N LEU A 20 8.39 -5.48 14.34
CA LEU A 20 6.92 -5.53 14.31
C LEU A 20 6.47 -5.91 12.90
N GLU A 21 6.06 -7.17 12.72
CA GLU A 21 5.72 -7.74 11.41
C GLU A 21 4.32 -7.32 10.89
N ASP A 22 3.44 -6.74 11.73
CA ASP A 22 2.02 -6.48 11.37
C ASP A 22 1.62 -5.00 11.29
N SER A 23 2.57 -4.07 11.34
CA SER A 23 2.23 -2.65 11.30
C SER A 23 2.08 -2.18 9.84
N SER A 24 0.95 -2.52 9.21
CA SER A 24 0.66 -2.08 7.84
C SER A 24 0.29 -0.58 7.81
N PRO A 25 0.83 0.22 6.89
CA PRO A 25 0.49 1.63 6.77
C PRO A 25 -1.02 1.82 6.54
N CYS A 26 -1.58 2.87 7.12
CA CYS A 26 -3.00 3.17 7.00
C CYS A 26 -3.23 4.62 6.57
N LEU A 27 -4.28 4.85 5.79
CA LEU A 27 -4.70 6.18 5.35
C LEU A 27 -6.16 6.40 5.75
N PHE A 28 -6.40 7.41 6.57
CA PHE A 28 -7.73 7.87 6.94
C PHE A 28 -8.13 9.05 6.05
N VAL A 29 -9.27 8.94 5.36
CA VAL A 29 -9.67 9.92 4.34
C VAL A 29 -11.18 10.00 4.19
N LYS A 30 -11.65 11.14 3.68
CA LYS A 30 -13.04 11.32 3.26
C LYS A 30 -13.40 10.35 2.15
N THR A 31 -14.50 9.63 2.30
CA THR A 31 -14.97 8.65 1.31
C THR A 31 -15.27 9.30 -0.05
N ALA A 32 -15.73 10.55 -0.04
CA ALA A 32 -15.98 11.31 -1.27
C ALA A 32 -14.72 11.45 -2.16
N ASP A 33 -13.53 11.53 -1.54
CA ASP A 33 -12.26 11.71 -2.25
C ASP A 33 -11.74 10.41 -2.90
N ILE A 34 -12.30 9.25 -2.53
CA ILE A 34 -11.83 7.93 -2.96
C ILE A 34 -12.91 7.09 -3.66
N SER A 35 -13.98 7.72 -4.14
CA SER A 35 -15.11 7.03 -4.79
C SER A 35 -14.70 6.07 -5.92
N GLN A 36 -13.59 6.38 -6.60
CA GLN A 36 -13.05 5.58 -7.70
C GLN A 36 -11.95 4.60 -7.29
N LEU A 37 -11.42 4.71 -6.06
CA LEU A 37 -10.32 3.88 -5.59
C LEU A 37 -10.79 2.43 -5.37
N ARG A 38 -9.93 1.47 -5.72
CA ARG A 38 -10.18 0.04 -5.62
C ARG A 38 -8.99 -0.67 -4.98
N ARG A 39 -9.24 -1.90 -4.53
CA ARG A 39 -8.19 -2.81 -4.06
C ARG A 39 -7.19 -3.04 -5.19
N HIS A 40 -5.91 -3.05 -4.85
CA HIS A 40 -4.74 -3.14 -5.75
C HIS A 40 -4.39 -1.88 -6.54
N ASP A 41 -5.17 -0.80 -6.42
CA ASP A 41 -4.73 0.49 -6.95
C ASP A 41 -3.47 0.96 -6.23
N THR A 42 -2.64 1.70 -6.95
CA THR A 42 -1.40 2.27 -6.42
C THR A 42 -1.63 3.70 -5.97
N LEU A 43 -1.18 4.01 -4.76
CA LEU A 43 -1.16 5.35 -4.18
C LEU A 43 0.28 5.78 -3.96
N THR A 44 0.61 6.98 -4.41
CA THR A 44 1.88 7.64 -4.09
C THR A 44 1.66 8.59 -2.91
N ILE A 45 2.41 8.39 -1.84
CA ILE A 45 2.34 9.20 -0.61
C ILE A 45 3.76 9.68 -0.33
N GLY A 46 4.03 10.98 -0.50
CA GLY A 46 5.39 11.49 -0.52
C GLY A 46 6.15 10.92 -1.73
N ASP A 47 7.35 10.38 -1.49
CA ASP A 47 8.19 9.71 -2.49
C ASP A 47 7.94 8.19 -2.58
N ASP A 48 7.12 7.65 -1.66
CA ASP A 48 6.88 6.21 -1.55
C ASP A 48 5.63 5.76 -2.30
N SER A 49 5.68 4.53 -2.80
CA SER A 49 4.56 3.87 -3.49
C SER A 49 3.97 2.76 -2.62
N PHE A 50 2.65 2.80 -2.50
CA PHE A 50 1.84 1.83 -1.76
C PHE A 50 0.73 1.31 -2.65
N PHE A 51 0.21 0.13 -2.33
CA PHE A 51 -0.99 -0.38 -2.97
C PHE A 51 -2.09 -0.65 -1.95
N VAL A 52 -3.32 -0.44 -2.40
CA VAL A 52 -4.53 -0.60 -1.58
C VAL A 52 -4.74 -2.07 -1.27
N ASP A 53 -4.60 -2.46 -0.02
CA ASP A 53 -4.90 -3.82 0.43
C ASP A 53 -6.37 -3.99 0.81
N ARG A 54 -6.92 -2.99 1.51
CA ARG A 54 -8.31 -2.97 1.97
C ARG A 54 -8.83 -1.54 2.09
N ILE A 55 -10.10 -1.34 1.74
CA ILE A 55 -10.86 -0.11 2.04
C ILE A 55 -12.00 -0.52 2.97
N THR A 56 -12.15 0.13 4.12
CA THR A 56 -13.29 -0.09 5.01
C THR A 56 -14.55 0.57 4.44
N PRO A 57 -15.75 0.14 4.85
CA PRO A 57 -16.98 0.89 4.56
C PRO A 57 -16.88 2.34 5.02
N ASP A 58 -17.72 3.19 4.44
CA ASP A 58 -17.93 4.56 4.91
C ASP A 58 -18.45 4.53 6.36
N ASP A 59 -17.80 5.29 7.23
CA ASP A 59 -18.20 5.55 8.60
C ASP A 59 -18.20 7.06 8.83
N GLY A 60 -19.39 7.66 8.86
CA GLY A 60 -19.55 9.10 9.08
C GLY A 60 -18.92 9.99 8.00
N GLY A 61 -18.84 9.53 6.75
CA GLY A 61 -18.24 10.27 5.63
C GLY A 61 -16.73 10.09 5.47
N CYS A 62 -16.11 9.23 6.28
CA CYS A 62 -14.70 8.87 6.19
C CYS A 62 -14.52 7.35 6.11
N CYS A 63 -13.35 6.91 5.68
CA CYS A 63 -12.98 5.50 5.65
C CYS A 63 -11.49 5.34 5.97
N TYR A 64 -11.13 4.11 6.34
CA TYR A 64 -9.76 3.69 6.54
C TYR A 64 -9.31 2.83 5.35
N ILE A 65 -8.12 3.11 4.85
CA ILE A 65 -7.48 2.35 3.80
C ILE A 65 -6.25 1.68 4.41
N ARG A 66 -6.23 0.34 4.42
CA ARG A 66 -5.02 -0.44 4.74
C ARG A 66 -4.17 -0.52 3.48
N LEU A 67 -2.92 -0.13 3.61
CA LEU A 67 -1.94 -0.08 2.54
C LEU A 67 -0.90 -1.17 2.76
N ARG A 68 -0.28 -1.58 1.66
CA ARG A 68 0.95 -2.37 1.70
C ARG A 68 2.04 -1.65 0.93
N ARG A 69 3.23 -1.63 1.51
CA ARG A 69 4.42 -1.03 0.89
C ARG A 69 4.93 -1.94 -0.23
N GLY A 70 5.36 -1.33 -1.33
CA GLY A 70 5.97 -2.03 -2.45
C GLY A 70 5.29 -1.73 -3.78
N SER A 71 5.88 -2.29 -4.84
CA SER A 71 5.29 -2.30 -6.17
C SER A 71 4.11 -3.27 -6.22
N PRO A 72 3.02 -2.97 -6.96
CA PRO A 72 2.08 -4.02 -7.33
C PRO A 72 2.92 -5.13 -7.94
N ALA A 73 2.81 -6.35 -7.39
CA ALA A 73 3.54 -7.50 -7.93
C ALA A 73 3.44 -7.42 -9.46
N PRO A 74 4.56 -7.46 -10.21
CA PRO A 74 4.48 -7.38 -11.66
C PRO A 74 3.44 -8.42 -12.08
N GLN A 75 2.35 -7.97 -12.70
CA GLN A 75 1.30 -8.85 -13.18
C GLN A 75 1.97 -9.86 -14.10
N ASN A 76 2.26 -11.03 -13.55
CA ASN A 76 2.74 -12.23 -14.20
C ASN A 76 3.52 -12.03 -15.51
N ASN A 77 4.84 -11.84 -15.43
CA ASN A 77 5.75 -12.16 -16.55
C ASN A 77 6.57 -13.44 -16.28
N ALA A 78 6.16 -14.28 -15.33
CA ALA A 78 6.74 -15.61 -15.06
C ALA A 78 6.39 -16.65 -16.15
N ARG A 79 6.26 -16.25 -17.42
CA ARG A 79 6.08 -17.16 -18.56
C ARG A 79 6.84 -16.81 -19.84
N MET A 80 7.79 -15.86 -19.82
CA MET A 80 8.59 -15.54 -21.02
C MET A 80 10.06 -15.22 -20.67
N ARG A 81 10.72 -16.17 -20.01
CA ARG A 81 12.16 -16.40 -20.19
C ARG A 81 12.37 -17.90 -20.40
N ARG A 82 11.80 -18.42 -21.49
CA ARG A 82 12.47 -19.52 -22.19
C ARG A 82 13.81 -18.93 -22.59
N TYR A 83 14.90 -19.53 -22.09
CA TYR A 83 16.23 -19.25 -22.60
C TYR A 83 16.21 -19.56 -24.10
N ASP A 84 16.26 -18.51 -24.91
CA ASP A 84 16.58 -18.59 -26.34
C ASP A 84 17.77 -17.66 -26.56
N GLU A 85 18.95 -18.23 -26.31
CA GLU A 85 20.25 -17.92 -26.91
C GLU A 85 21.13 -19.10 -26.46
N GLY A 86 21.58 -20.04 -27.29
CA GLY A 86 22.04 -19.89 -28.66
C GLY A 86 23.56 -19.94 -28.66
N THR A 87 24.14 -21.14 -28.56
CA THR A 87 25.44 -21.50 -29.19
C THR A 87 25.42 -23.00 -29.47
#